data_AF-A0AAW0QY15-F1
#
_entry.id   AF-A0AAW0QY15-F1
#
_cell.length_a   1.000
_cell.length_b   1.000
_cell.length_c   1.000
_cell.angle_alpha   90.00
_cell.angle_beta   90.00
_cell.angle_gamma   90.00
#
_symmetry.space_group_name_H-M   'P 1'
#
loop_
_entity.id
_entity.type
_entity.pdbx_description
1 polymer ?
#
loop_
_entity_poly.entity_id
_entity_poly.type
_entity_poly.pdbx_seq_one_letter_code
_entity_poly.pdbx_strand_id
1 'polypeptide(L)'
;MNWTKDNSKISIADLAKVFKYEEKPTTLITWESGNSEPHARSLLDSQWQGWLAHQRHDKPDSEPAVYIILAKSGLPNTPLPWGPSSNEMTTAPASNAATRGKRSLRTVPFSQATFRHITEHFCIHGSISAVVNRADVPVFSHAQVRMTDSTGQMRLAHVYNCRSSNSWEKDLALTITYLPECRKTYCIMFGCDEVIETEVQKRLFAVGPDIFFPLVMPGILAELERVRHMGVVTKALGLMETKIAELESIHNLMDEGFASREAEQRSSSRRTLWLDTAYLRDGLTTWKAQLERLRYCVADLGNSQKQNHNQDETAQSGHSADDLTCHAKTSQIMANRIEAIEEEYSQAILSCSMRLEGMSIATQWAQGETNLSIAIATSHDSKVMRSIAIITMLFLPGTFFAGIFSTSFFSWQGSETSGESGISSFFWIYVLFTLLFTLLTVGLWWYIVIHRPKQRRNSEEAEYQMT
;
A
#
# COMPACT_ATOMS: atom_id res chain seq x y z
N MET A 1 -7.48 6.71 22.78
CA MET A 1 -7.34 6.65 24.24
C MET A 1 -8.69 6.99 24.87
N ASN A 2 -9.14 6.24 25.87
CA ASN A 2 -10.03 6.83 26.88
C ASN A 2 -9.11 7.66 27.78
N TRP A 3 -8.98 8.95 27.47
CA TRP A 3 -8.15 9.93 28.21
C TRP A 3 -8.51 9.99 29.71
N THR A 4 -9.71 9.53 30.07
CA THR A 4 -10.16 9.35 31.46
C THR A 4 -9.49 8.20 32.23
N LYS A 5 -8.68 7.37 31.56
CA LYS A 5 -7.99 6.19 32.12
C LYS A 5 -6.45 6.30 32.09
N ASP A 6 -5.90 7.50 31.97
CA ASP A 6 -4.47 7.75 31.72
C ASP A 6 -3.48 7.27 32.81
N ASN A 7 -3.96 6.87 33.99
CA ASN A 7 -3.11 6.33 35.06
C ASN A 7 -3.39 4.86 35.37
N SER A 8 -4.03 4.13 34.44
CA SER A 8 -4.45 2.75 34.70
C SER A 8 -3.48 1.71 34.13
N LYS A 9 -3.12 0.74 34.97
CA LYS A 9 -2.50 -0.51 34.54
C LYS A 9 -3.44 -1.28 33.60
N ILE A 10 -2.91 -2.29 32.91
CA ILE A 10 -3.73 -3.17 32.08
C ILE A 10 -4.85 -3.78 32.92
N SER A 11 -6.10 -3.65 32.47
CA SER A 11 -7.25 -4.18 33.21
C SER A 11 -7.33 -5.71 33.09
N ILE A 12 -7.87 -6.37 34.10
CA ILE A 12 -8.10 -7.83 34.08
C ILE A 12 -8.99 -8.23 32.89
N ALA A 13 -9.96 -7.38 32.53
CA ALA A 13 -10.81 -7.58 31.37
C ALA A 13 -10.02 -7.51 30.05
N ASP A 14 -9.07 -6.59 29.94
CA ASP A 14 -8.22 -6.47 28.73
C ASP A 14 -7.25 -7.64 28.62
N LEU A 15 -6.66 -8.10 29.74
CA LEU A 15 -5.85 -9.32 29.78
C LEU A 15 -6.63 -10.51 29.19
N ALA A 16 -7.86 -10.73 29.64
CA ALA A 16 -8.69 -11.85 29.17
C ALA A 16 -9.22 -11.69 27.73
N LYS A 17 -9.50 -10.47 27.26
CA LYS A 17 -10.17 -10.22 25.97
C LYS A 17 -9.21 -9.93 24.81
N VAL A 18 -8.11 -9.25 25.08
CA VAL A 18 -7.20 -8.75 24.03
C VAL A 18 -6.11 -9.76 23.73
N PHE A 19 -5.55 -10.40 24.76
CA PHE A 19 -4.41 -11.28 24.65
C PHE A 19 -4.83 -12.76 24.59
N LYS A 20 -4.02 -13.56 23.90
CA LYS A 20 -4.09 -15.03 23.87
C LYS A 20 -2.79 -15.56 24.46
N TYR A 21 -2.87 -16.65 25.21
CA TYR A 21 -1.77 -17.13 26.03
C TYR A 21 -1.29 -18.49 25.50
N GLU A 22 -0.02 -18.56 25.10
CA GLU A 22 0.64 -19.79 24.66
C GLU A 22 2.00 -19.88 25.34
N GLU A 23 2.18 -20.76 26.32
CA GLU A 23 3.45 -20.82 27.07
C GLU A 23 4.62 -21.23 26.16
N LYS A 24 5.61 -20.34 26.04
CA LYS A 24 6.84 -20.59 25.27
C LYS A 24 8.04 -19.98 26.00
N PRO A 25 9.26 -20.51 25.78
CA PRO A 25 10.47 -19.88 26.30
C PRO A 25 10.59 -18.44 25.81
N THR A 26 10.80 -17.50 26.73
CA THR A 26 10.90 -16.08 26.44
C THR A 26 12.27 -15.54 26.76
N THR A 27 12.76 -14.66 25.89
CA THR A 27 14.09 -14.09 26.06
C THR A 27 14.00 -12.77 26.81
N LEU A 28 14.67 -12.73 27.95
CA LEU A 28 14.84 -11.56 28.78
C LEU A 28 16.28 -11.06 28.64
N ILE A 29 16.42 -9.80 28.26
CA ILE A 29 17.70 -9.10 28.19
C ILE A 29 17.73 -8.09 29.33
N THR A 30 18.77 -8.16 30.15
CA THR A 30 18.98 -7.26 31.28
C THR A 30 20.34 -6.60 31.19
N TRP A 31 20.38 -5.29 31.37
CA TRP A 31 21.64 -4.55 31.51
C TRP A 31 21.54 -3.61 32.70
N GLU A 32 22.45 -3.78 33.66
CA GLU A 32 22.63 -2.90 34.81
C GLU A 32 23.98 -2.19 34.66
N SER A 33 24.06 -0.90 35.00
CA SER A 33 25.25 -0.06 34.75
C SER A 33 26.57 -0.64 35.28
N GLY A 34 26.55 -1.40 36.38
CA GLY A 34 27.73 -2.08 36.92
C GLY A 34 28.25 -3.27 36.09
N ASN A 35 27.50 -3.74 35.10
CA ASN A 35 27.88 -4.87 34.25
C ASN A 35 28.51 -4.39 32.93
N SER A 36 29.60 -5.05 32.52
CA SER A 36 30.31 -4.74 31.27
C SER A 36 29.52 -5.08 30.00
N GLU A 37 28.60 -6.06 30.07
CA GLU A 37 27.82 -6.54 28.93
C GLU A 37 26.35 -6.86 29.32
N PRO A 38 25.41 -6.76 28.37
CA PRO A 38 24.03 -7.15 28.62
C PRO A 38 23.90 -8.67 28.74
N HIS A 39 23.11 -9.11 29.71
CA HIS A 39 22.86 -10.51 29.96
C HIS A 39 21.55 -10.94 29.29
N ALA A 40 21.63 -11.85 28.33
CA ALA A 40 20.47 -12.47 27.69
C ALA A 40 20.21 -13.85 28.31
N ARG A 41 18.96 -14.09 28.75
CA ARG A 41 18.53 -15.37 29.31
C ARG A 41 17.18 -15.79 28.76
N SER A 42 17.03 -17.07 28.44
CA SER A 42 15.73 -17.67 28.10
C SER A 42 15.05 -18.16 29.37
N LEU A 43 13.81 -17.74 29.62
CA LEU A 43 13.01 -18.07 30.78
C LEU A 43 11.75 -18.85 30.38
N LEU A 44 11.44 -19.90 31.14
CA LEU A 44 10.16 -20.60 31.10
C LEU A 44 9.13 -19.91 32.01
N ASP A 45 7.84 -20.16 31.79
CA ASP A 45 6.75 -19.54 32.55
C ASP A 45 6.93 -19.68 34.08
N SER A 46 7.31 -20.87 34.54
CA SER A 46 7.53 -21.19 35.96
C SER A 46 8.69 -20.43 36.62
N GLN A 47 9.65 -19.94 35.84
CA GLN A 47 10.85 -19.26 36.36
C GLN A 47 10.61 -17.76 36.59
N TRP A 48 9.55 -17.19 36.02
CA TRP A 48 9.28 -15.75 36.10
C TRP A 48 8.97 -15.27 37.52
N GLN A 49 8.17 -16.01 38.28
CA GLN A 49 7.83 -15.62 39.65
C GLN A 49 9.08 -15.56 40.54
N GLY A 50 9.95 -16.56 40.43
CA GLY A 50 11.22 -16.59 41.17
C GLY A 50 12.12 -15.43 40.77
N TRP A 51 12.24 -15.16 39.47
CA TRP A 51 13.06 -14.05 38.98
C TRP A 51 12.54 -12.68 39.45
N LEU A 52 11.24 -12.41 39.30
CA LEU A 52 10.61 -11.16 39.73
C LEU A 52 10.74 -10.92 41.24
N ALA A 53 10.70 -11.99 42.05
CA ALA A 53 10.85 -11.88 43.50
C ALA A 53 12.27 -11.50 43.96
N HIS A 54 13.31 -11.88 43.21
CA HIS A 54 14.70 -11.56 43.54
C HIS A 54 15.14 -10.17 43.07
N GLN A 55 14.40 -9.59 42.12
CA GLN A 55 14.71 -8.28 41.58
C GLN A 55 14.13 -7.16 42.46
N ARG A 56 15.00 -6.44 43.17
CA ARG A 56 14.61 -5.29 44.00
C ARG A 56 14.48 -4.05 43.11
N HIS A 57 13.30 -3.83 42.55
CA HIS A 57 13.14 -2.91 41.43
C HIS A 57 13.07 -1.42 41.78
N ASP A 58 12.82 -0.99 43.02
CA ASP A 58 12.19 0.34 43.18
C ASP A 58 12.89 1.27 44.19
N LYS A 59 14.22 1.24 44.28
CA LYS A 59 14.95 2.23 45.08
C LYS A 59 15.38 3.44 44.22
N PRO A 60 15.14 4.68 44.66
CA PRO A 60 15.51 5.89 43.90
C PRO A 60 17.02 6.02 43.66
N ASP A 61 17.87 5.44 44.52
CA ASP A 61 19.33 5.45 44.37
C ASP A 61 19.90 4.21 43.64
N SER A 62 19.11 3.46 42.89
CA SER A 62 19.64 2.31 42.14
C SER A 62 20.39 2.73 40.88
N GLU A 63 21.39 1.92 40.50
CA GLU A 63 22.07 2.06 39.21
C GLU A 63 21.08 2.01 38.03
N PRO A 64 21.37 2.71 36.92
CA PRO A 64 20.59 2.61 35.69
C PRO A 64 20.45 1.16 35.25
N ALA A 65 19.22 0.78 34.88
CA ALA A 65 18.94 -0.58 34.44
C ALA A 65 17.91 -0.64 33.31
N VAL A 66 18.13 -1.54 32.37
CA VAL A 66 17.23 -1.81 31.25
C VAL A 66 16.80 -3.27 31.28
N TYR A 67 15.48 -3.50 31.22
CA TYR A 67 14.87 -4.81 31.17
C TYR A 67 14.02 -4.93 29.90
N ILE A 68 14.44 -5.78 28.96
CA ILE A 68 13.78 -5.98 27.67
C ILE A 68 13.28 -7.42 27.57
N ILE A 69 11.98 -7.58 27.34
CA ILE A 69 11.35 -8.86 27.06
C ILE A 69 11.08 -8.97 25.57
N LEU A 70 11.61 -10.01 24.94
CA LEU A 70 11.33 -10.38 23.55
C LEU A 70 10.29 -11.49 23.54
N ALA A 71 9.03 -11.12 23.28
CA ALA A 71 7.90 -12.04 23.30
C ALA A 71 7.76 -12.76 21.95
N LYS A 72 8.09 -14.06 21.95
CA LYS A 72 8.09 -14.91 20.76
C LYS A 72 6.69 -15.07 20.15
N SER A 73 6.61 -15.00 18.83
CA SER A 73 5.38 -15.18 18.06
C SER A 73 4.88 -16.63 18.06
N GLY A 74 3.56 -16.79 17.95
CA GLY A 74 2.85 -18.07 17.95
C GLY A 74 3.11 -18.97 16.73
N LEU A 75 3.54 -18.41 15.58
CA LEU A 75 3.58 -19.16 14.32
C LEU A 75 4.62 -20.30 14.34
N PRO A 76 4.27 -21.50 13.84
CA PRO A 76 5.27 -22.52 13.54
C PRO A 76 6.21 -22.00 12.43
N ASN A 77 7.52 -22.16 12.66
CA ASN A 77 8.55 -22.02 11.63
C ASN A 77 8.27 -23.02 10.50
N THR A 78 7.47 -22.64 9.49
CA THR A 78 7.63 -23.22 8.15
C THR A 78 8.71 -22.40 7.45
N PRO A 79 9.91 -22.94 7.22
CA PRO A 79 10.86 -22.29 6.34
C PRO A 79 10.24 -22.24 4.94
N LEU A 80 9.98 -21.03 4.45
CA LEU A 80 9.75 -20.84 3.02
C LEU A 80 11.09 -21.17 2.32
N PRO A 81 11.10 -22.00 1.27
CA PRO A 81 12.33 -22.39 0.61
C PRO A 81 12.95 -21.16 -0.05
N TRP A 82 14.11 -20.74 0.45
CA TRP A 82 15.02 -19.86 -0.28
C TRP A 82 15.96 -20.72 -1.11
N GLY A 83 15.70 -20.75 -2.41
CA GLY A 83 16.55 -21.34 -3.44
C GLY A 83 15.92 -21.09 -4.82
N PRO A 84 16.70 -20.74 -5.86
CA PRO A 84 16.16 -20.51 -7.19
C PRO A 84 15.89 -21.88 -7.83
N SER A 85 14.66 -22.35 -7.77
CA SER A 85 14.22 -23.50 -8.59
C SER A 85 13.17 -23.04 -9.59
N SER A 86 13.62 -23.05 -10.83
CA SER A 86 12.92 -23.05 -12.12
C SER A 86 11.42 -23.40 -12.13
N ASN A 87 10.70 -22.64 -12.96
CA ASN A 87 9.48 -23.01 -13.69
C ASN A 87 8.19 -23.27 -12.87
N GLU A 88 7.74 -22.26 -12.13
CA GLU A 88 6.30 -22.07 -11.93
C GLU A 88 5.88 -20.66 -12.34
N MET A 89 5.08 -20.63 -13.41
CA MET A 89 4.40 -19.46 -13.94
C MET A 89 3.43 -18.90 -12.88
N THR A 90 3.80 -17.75 -12.32
CA THR A 90 2.88 -16.71 -11.82
C THR A 90 1.82 -17.15 -10.80
N THR A 91 2.17 -17.07 -9.52
CA THR A 91 1.25 -16.48 -8.54
C THR A 91 1.86 -15.18 -8.03
N ALA A 92 1.10 -14.09 -8.15
CA ALA A 92 1.41 -12.81 -7.55
C ALA A 92 1.81 -13.00 -6.07
N PRO A 93 2.58 -12.09 -5.45
CA PRO A 93 2.73 -12.09 -4.00
C PRO A 93 1.33 -12.22 -3.41
N ALA A 94 1.11 -13.25 -2.59
CA ALA A 94 -0.19 -13.58 -2.04
C ALA A 94 -0.90 -12.29 -1.63
N SER A 95 -2.05 -12.03 -2.26
CA SER A 95 -2.79 -10.78 -2.14
C SER A 95 -2.82 -10.27 -0.70
N ASN A 96 -2.66 -8.96 -0.49
CA ASN A 96 -2.87 -8.29 0.80
C ASN A 96 -4.23 -8.62 1.45
N ALA A 97 -5.19 -9.18 0.69
CA ALA A 97 -6.47 -9.67 1.17
C ALA A 97 -6.37 -10.89 2.12
N ALA A 98 -5.34 -11.73 2.01
CA ALA A 98 -5.22 -12.96 2.81
C ALA A 98 -4.64 -12.73 4.22
N THR A 99 -3.90 -11.64 4.41
CA THR A 99 -3.34 -11.21 5.70
C THR A 99 -4.21 -10.17 6.40
N ARG A 100 -5.09 -9.45 5.67
CA ARG A 100 -6.08 -8.52 6.22
C ARG A 100 -6.92 -9.21 7.31
N GLY A 101 -6.63 -8.86 8.56
CA GLY A 101 -7.40 -9.31 9.72
C GLY A 101 -6.76 -10.41 10.57
N LYS A 102 -5.60 -10.98 10.18
CA LYS A 102 -4.83 -11.84 11.09
C LYS A 102 -4.25 -10.95 12.20
N ARG A 103 -4.51 -11.33 13.46
CA ARG A 103 -4.08 -10.60 14.66
C ARG A 103 -3.06 -11.42 15.44
N SER A 104 -1.95 -11.75 14.78
CA SER A 104 -0.83 -12.55 15.31
C SER A 104 -0.25 -11.97 16.61
N LEU A 105 -0.15 -10.64 16.70
CA LEU A 105 0.39 -9.93 17.88
C LEU A 105 -0.42 -10.08 19.18
N ARG A 106 -1.59 -10.72 19.16
CA ARG A 106 -2.36 -10.99 20.39
C ARG A 106 -1.85 -12.17 21.16
N THR A 107 -1.17 -13.10 20.50
CA THR A 107 -0.62 -14.28 21.16
C THR A 107 0.66 -13.89 21.89
N VAL A 108 0.68 -14.08 23.19
CA VAL A 108 1.83 -13.83 24.07
C VAL A 108 2.37 -15.14 24.62
N PRO A 109 3.70 -15.26 24.77
CA PRO A 109 4.39 -16.50 25.12
C PRO A 109 4.35 -16.85 26.63
N PHE A 110 3.27 -16.49 27.33
CA PHE A 110 3.16 -16.59 28.79
C PHE A 110 1.83 -17.19 29.19
N SER A 111 1.73 -17.69 30.42
CA SER A 111 0.44 -17.88 31.09
C SER A 111 -0.18 -16.52 31.44
N GLN A 112 -1.51 -16.48 31.58
CA GLN A 112 -2.21 -15.25 31.95
C GLN A 112 -1.76 -14.70 33.32
N ALA A 113 -1.46 -15.59 34.27
CA ALA A 113 -0.98 -15.21 35.59
C ALA A 113 0.43 -14.59 35.53
N THR A 114 1.34 -15.22 34.79
CA THR A 114 2.71 -14.72 34.62
C THR A 114 2.73 -13.39 33.89
N PHE A 115 1.98 -13.26 32.79
CA PHE A 115 1.90 -11.99 32.07
C PHE A 115 1.33 -10.87 32.93
N ARG A 116 0.32 -11.16 33.76
CA ARG A 116 -0.21 -10.19 34.73
C ARG A 116 0.88 -9.72 35.68
N HIS A 117 1.62 -10.64 36.32
CA HIS A 117 2.70 -10.29 37.24
C HIS A 117 3.79 -9.46 36.56
N ILE A 118 4.20 -9.83 35.35
CA ILE A 118 5.16 -9.05 34.55
C ILE A 118 4.65 -7.62 34.35
N THR A 119 3.40 -7.46 33.91
CA THR A 119 2.84 -6.12 33.63
C THR A 119 2.66 -5.26 34.89
N GLU A 120 2.39 -5.90 36.04
CA GLU A 120 2.28 -5.23 37.34
C GLU A 120 3.65 -4.74 37.84
N HIS A 121 4.70 -5.57 37.71
CA HIS A 121 6.08 -5.25 38.08
C HIS A 121 6.76 -4.25 37.13
N PHE A 122 6.54 -4.38 35.82
CA PHE A 122 7.15 -3.49 34.82
C PHE A 122 6.36 -2.17 34.67
N CYS A 123 5.32 -1.97 35.47
CA CYS A 123 4.43 -0.81 35.40
C CYS A 123 3.91 -0.54 33.98
N ILE A 124 3.52 -1.60 33.26
CA ILE A 124 3.06 -1.47 31.88
C ILE A 124 1.68 -0.80 31.86
N HIS A 125 1.57 0.29 31.11
CA HIS A 125 0.35 1.07 31.02
C HIS A 125 -0.72 0.37 30.15
N GLY A 126 -2.00 0.53 30.52
CA GLY A 126 -3.14 -0.10 29.86
C GLY A 126 -3.32 0.25 28.38
N SER A 127 -2.71 1.34 27.91
CA SER A 127 -2.80 1.78 26.50
C SER A 127 -2.30 0.75 25.50
N ILE A 128 -1.35 -0.12 25.89
CA ILE A 128 -0.85 -1.18 25.01
C ILE A 128 -1.96 -2.12 24.54
N SER A 129 -3.00 -2.34 25.35
CA SER A 129 -4.14 -3.18 24.97
C SER A 129 -4.87 -2.62 23.76
N ALA A 130 -5.05 -1.30 23.70
CA ALA A 130 -5.66 -0.64 22.55
C ALA A 130 -4.76 -0.70 21.32
N VAL A 131 -3.44 -0.54 21.51
CA VAL A 131 -2.44 -0.62 20.43
C VAL A 131 -2.38 -2.03 19.84
N VAL A 132 -2.33 -3.09 20.66
CA VAL A 132 -2.36 -4.50 20.22
C VAL A 132 -3.72 -4.90 19.63
N ASN A 133 -4.81 -4.24 20.04
CA ASN A 133 -6.12 -4.50 19.48
C ASN A 133 -6.31 -3.88 18.08
N ARG A 134 -5.73 -2.71 17.80
CA ARG A 134 -5.78 -1.97 16.51
C ARG A 134 -4.64 -2.39 15.58
N ALA A 135 -4.92 -3.31 14.65
CA ALA A 135 -3.88 -3.98 13.86
C ALA A 135 -3.56 -3.36 12.51
N ASP A 136 -4.51 -2.61 11.97
CA ASP A 136 -4.50 -2.03 10.64
C ASP A 136 -3.58 -0.81 10.53
N VAL A 137 -3.53 0.03 11.56
CA VAL A 137 -2.82 1.33 11.51
C VAL A 137 -1.54 1.28 12.36
N PRO A 138 -0.38 1.68 11.81
CA PRO A 138 0.81 1.81 12.62
C PRO A 138 0.69 2.99 13.59
N VAL A 139 1.28 2.87 14.77
CA VAL A 139 1.15 3.87 15.83
C VAL A 139 2.49 4.09 16.50
N PHE A 140 2.87 5.36 16.67
CA PHE A 140 3.78 5.81 17.70
C PHE A 140 3.02 6.73 18.66
N SER A 141 3.15 6.49 19.96
CA SER A 141 2.54 7.33 20.99
C SER A 141 3.45 7.48 22.19
N HIS A 142 3.47 8.69 22.72
CA HIS A 142 4.15 9.06 23.96
C HIS A 142 3.11 9.64 24.93
N ALA A 143 3.19 9.25 26.20
CA ALA A 143 2.41 9.84 27.27
C ALA A 143 3.26 9.92 28.55
N GLN A 144 3.13 11.03 29.27
CA GLN A 144 3.64 11.18 30.63
C GLN A 144 2.49 10.90 31.59
N VAL A 145 2.64 9.85 32.41
CA VAL A 145 1.59 9.33 33.28
C VAL A 145 2.13 9.11 34.68
N ARG A 146 1.26 9.07 35.69
CA ARG A 146 1.67 8.66 37.04
C ARG A 146 1.25 7.21 37.25
N MET A 147 2.22 6.32 37.41
CA MET A 147 1.98 4.88 37.57
C MET A 147 2.27 4.46 39.00
N THR A 148 1.41 3.59 39.54
CA THR A 148 1.64 2.96 40.82
C THR A 148 2.66 1.84 40.67
N ASP A 149 3.74 1.91 41.42
CA ASP A 149 4.79 0.91 41.42
C ASP A 149 4.39 -0.38 42.16
N SER A 150 5.23 -1.41 42.14
CA SER A 150 5.07 -2.66 42.90
C SER A 150 4.96 -2.42 44.41
N THR A 151 5.58 -1.34 44.89
CA THR A 151 5.56 -0.88 46.28
C THR A 151 4.31 -0.06 46.66
N GLY A 152 3.43 0.24 45.70
CA GLY A 152 2.26 1.10 45.93
C GLY A 152 2.54 2.60 45.83
N GLN A 153 3.78 3.01 45.57
CA GLN A 153 4.13 4.43 45.40
C GLN A 153 3.75 4.92 43.99
N MET A 154 3.18 6.13 43.90
CA MET A 154 2.91 6.78 42.62
C MET A 154 4.15 7.51 42.11
N ARG A 155 4.63 7.15 40.92
CA ARG A 155 5.83 7.75 40.29
C ARG A 155 5.51 8.27 38.90
N LEU A 156 6.24 9.29 38.47
CA LEU A 156 6.16 9.77 37.09
C LEU A 156 6.78 8.73 36.16
N ALA A 157 6.07 8.37 35.10
CA ALA A 157 6.50 7.40 34.11
C ALA A 157 6.29 7.95 32.70
N HIS A 158 7.30 7.80 31.85
CA HIS A 158 7.19 8.05 30.42
C HIS A 158 6.84 6.74 29.73
N VAL A 159 5.67 6.69 29.11
CA VAL A 159 5.17 5.53 28.37
C VAL A 159 5.33 5.78 26.89
N TYR A 160 5.93 4.82 26.20
CA TYR A 160 6.04 4.81 24.74
C TYR A 160 5.40 3.54 24.21
N ASN A 161 4.50 3.68 23.22
CA ASN A 161 3.99 2.52 22.49
C ASN A 161 4.27 2.69 21.00
N CYS A 162 4.81 1.65 20.39
CA CYS A 162 5.02 1.54 18.96
C CYS A 162 4.29 0.31 18.41
N ARG A 163 3.74 0.40 17.20
CA ARG A 163 3.20 -0.73 16.47
C ARG A 163 3.38 -0.55 14.98
N SER A 164 3.84 -1.60 14.29
CA SER A 164 3.77 -1.67 12.83
C SER A 164 2.44 -2.28 12.36
N SER A 165 2.06 -1.92 11.13
CA SER A 165 0.80 -2.36 10.53
C SER A 165 0.84 -3.87 10.22
N ASN A 166 -0.28 -4.56 10.40
CA ASN A 166 -0.47 -5.94 9.96
C ASN A 166 -0.77 -6.09 8.46
N SER A 167 -0.61 -5.00 7.70
CA SER A 167 -0.70 -5.00 6.23
C SER A 167 0.22 -6.05 5.59
N TRP A 168 1.33 -6.36 6.27
CA TRP A 168 2.29 -7.38 5.88
C TRP A 168 2.52 -8.33 7.04
N GLU A 169 2.99 -9.54 6.73
CA GLU A 169 3.31 -10.53 7.75
C GLU A 169 4.44 -10.07 8.68
N LYS A 170 4.45 -10.65 9.89
CA LYS A 170 5.43 -10.37 10.94
C LYS A 170 5.35 -8.93 11.46
N ASP A 171 4.13 -8.49 11.77
CA ASP A 171 3.89 -7.23 12.47
C ASP A 171 4.51 -7.26 13.88
N LEU A 172 4.99 -6.11 14.33
CA LEU A 172 5.68 -5.92 15.61
C LEU A 172 4.95 -4.87 16.45
N ALA A 173 4.96 -5.05 17.76
CA ALA A 173 4.54 -4.02 18.70
C ALA A 173 5.54 -3.90 19.85
N LEU A 174 5.59 -2.74 20.46
CA LEU A 174 6.54 -2.38 21.49
C LEU A 174 5.84 -1.52 22.53
N THR A 175 6.05 -1.82 23.81
CA THR A 175 5.66 -0.95 24.93
C THR A 175 6.88 -0.71 25.80
N ILE A 176 7.04 0.52 26.25
CA ILE A 176 8.15 0.93 27.09
C ILE A 176 7.60 1.79 28.22
N THR A 177 8.05 1.51 29.42
CA THR A 177 7.83 2.33 30.61
C THR A 177 9.19 2.76 31.12
N TYR A 178 9.49 4.05 31.04
CA TYR A 178 10.68 4.65 31.61
C TYR A 178 10.33 5.39 32.90
N LEU A 179 11.03 5.08 33.97
CA LEU A 179 10.91 5.72 35.29
C LEU A 179 12.13 6.63 35.50
N PRO A 180 12.01 7.95 35.32
CA PRO A 180 13.14 8.88 35.48
C PRO A 180 13.73 8.86 36.88
N GLU A 181 12.87 8.78 37.91
CA GLU A 181 13.28 8.77 39.33
C GLU A 181 14.19 7.59 39.70
N CYS A 182 14.05 6.45 39.03
CA CYS A 182 14.87 5.24 39.29
C CYS A 182 15.89 4.97 38.19
N ARG A 183 15.87 5.75 37.10
CA ARG A 183 16.64 5.50 35.86
C ARG A 183 16.46 4.08 35.32
N LYS A 184 15.22 3.58 35.33
CA LYS A 184 14.88 2.24 34.84
C LYS A 184 14.00 2.28 33.61
N THR A 185 14.34 1.43 32.64
CA THR A 185 13.57 1.26 31.41
C THR A 185 13.06 -0.18 31.33
N TYR A 186 11.74 -0.33 31.34
CA TYR A 186 11.06 -1.60 31.12
C TYR A 186 10.50 -1.64 29.72
N CYS A 187 10.76 -2.71 28.98
CA CYS A 187 10.37 -2.82 27.59
C CYS A 187 9.83 -4.23 27.30
N ILE A 188 8.73 -4.30 26.54
CA ILE A 188 8.20 -5.56 26.00
C ILE A 188 8.01 -5.38 24.50
N MET A 189 8.67 -6.23 23.71
CA MET A 189 8.52 -6.30 22.27
C MET A 189 7.72 -7.55 21.92
N PHE A 190 6.61 -7.37 21.19
CA PHE A 190 5.68 -8.41 20.78
C PHE A 190 5.90 -8.78 19.32
N GLY A 191 5.67 -10.06 18.99
CA GLY A 191 5.74 -10.56 17.61
C GLY A 191 7.15 -10.94 17.15
N CYS A 192 8.11 -11.04 18.07
CA CYS A 192 9.46 -11.44 17.75
C CYS A 192 9.47 -12.88 17.19
N ASP A 193 9.95 -13.06 15.97
CA ASP A 193 10.39 -14.38 15.51
C ASP A 193 11.87 -14.58 15.87
N GLU A 194 12.41 -15.77 15.59
CA GLU A 194 13.80 -16.11 15.92
C GLU A 194 14.82 -15.23 15.19
N VAL A 195 14.48 -14.77 13.98
CA VAL A 195 15.32 -13.89 13.17
C VAL A 195 15.36 -12.48 13.77
N ILE A 196 14.20 -11.94 14.12
CA ILE A 196 14.06 -10.64 14.79
C ILE A 196 14.74 -10.66 16.15
N GLU A 197 14.57 -11.73 16.93
CA GLU A 197 15.22 -11.89 18.23
C GLU A 197 16.75 -11.78 18.12
N THR A 198 17.34 -12.50 17.17
CA THR A 198 18.79 -12.49 16.91
C THR A 198 19.28 -11.11 16.46
N GLU A 199 18.52 -10.46 15.57
CA GLU A 199 18.88 -9.13 15.05
C GLU A 199 18.74 -8.03 16.12
N VAL A 200 17.70 -8.11 16.98
CA VAL A 200 17.54 -7.20 18.12
C VAL A 200 18.69 -7.37 19.10
N GLN A 201 19.04 -8.60 19.46
CA GLN A 201 20.19 -8.87 20.33
C GLN A 201 21.46 -8.27 19.73
N LYS A 202 21.80 -8.62 18.49
CA LYS A 202 22.98 -8.11 17.78
C LYS A 202 23.06 -6.58 17.83
N ARG A 203 21.94 -5.89 17.59
CA ARG A 203 21.89 -4.42 17.64
C ARG A 203 22.07 -3.88 19.05
N LEU A 204 21.44 -4.48 20.05
CA LEU A 204 21.60 -4.07 21.45
C LEU A 204 23.05 -4.22 21.93
N PHE A 205 23.71 -5.33 21.60
CA PHE A 205 25.14 -5.52 21.91
C PHE A 205 26.04 -4.49 21.21
N ALA A 206 25.65 -4.00 20.03
CA ALA A 206 26.40 -2.98 19.29
C ALA A 206 26.18 -1.55 19.80
N VAL A 207 25.03 -1.25 20.42
CA VAL A 207 24.70 0.09 20.96
C VAL A 207 25.60 0.45 22.15
N GLY A 208 26.02 -0.54 22.95
CA GLY A 208 26.91 -0.28 24.08
C GLY A 208 26.19 0.45 25.24
N PRO A 209 26.87 1.34 25.97
CA PRO A 209 26.30 2.04 27.14
C PRO A 209 25.13 2.97 26.77
N ASP A 210 24.97 3.32 25.49
CA ASP A 210 23.87 4.14 25.01
C ASP A 210 22.49 3.45 25.15
N ILE A 211 22.44 2.16 25.51
CA ILE A 211 21.20 1.39 25.73
C ILE A 211 20.28 2.01 26.78
N PHE A 212 20.84 2.76 27.75
CA PHE A 212 20.07 3.38 28.82
C PHE A 212 19.16 4.51 28.32
N PHE A 213 19.38 4.99 27.10
CA PHE A 213 18.48 5.94 26.45
C PHE A 213 17.13 5.26 26.11
N PRO A 214 15.99 5.71 26.68
CA PRO A 214 14.72 4.98 26.60
C PRO A 214 14.17 4.73 25.19
N LEU A 215 14.57 5.55 24.22
CA LEU A 215 14.07 5.49 22.85
C LEU A 215 14.94 4.61 21.92
N VAL A 216 16.01 3.97 22.41
CA VAL A 216 16.83 3.03 21.61
C VAL A 216 15.98 1.92 21.01
N MET A 217 15.10 1.29 21.79
CA MET A 217 14.24 0.18 21.32
C MET A 217 13.28 0.61 20.19
N PRO A 218 12.61 1.79 20.25
CA PRO A 218 11.85 2.35 19.14
C PRO A 218 12.70 2.58 17.89
N GLY A 219 13.96 2.99 18.04
CA GLY A 219 14.90 3.12 16.91
C GLY A 219 15.27 1.79 16.28
N ILE A 220 15.53 0.77 17.11
CA ILE A 220 15.76 -0.61 16.62
C ILE A 220 14.53 -1.10 15.85
N LEU A 221 13.32 -0.87 16.38
CA LEU A 221 12.08 -1.21 15.69
C LEU A 221 11.95 -0.47 14.36
N ALA A 222 12.27 0.83 14.31
CA ALA A 222 12.26 1.61 13.08
C ALA A 222 13.20 1.03 12.00
N GLU A 223 14.38 0.55 12.39
CA GLU A 223 15.32 -0.10 11.48
C GLU A 223 14.86 -1.47 10.98
N LEU A 224 14.29 -2.30 11.86
CA LEU A 224 13.73 -3.60 11.47
C LEU A 224 12.60 -3.41 10.46
N GLU A 225 11.72 -2.44 10.73
CA GLU A 225 10.61 -2.09 9.84
C GLU A 225 11.08 -1.47 8.53
N ARG A 226 12.15 -0.67 8.52
CA ARG A 226 12.80 -0.18 7.30
C ARG A 226 13.24 -1.33 6.40
N VAL A 227 14.00 -2.29 6.92
CA VAL A 227 14.46 -3.46 6.15
C VAL A 227 13.27 -4.24 5.60
N ARG A 228 12.24 -4.46 6.42
CA ARG A 228 11.03 -5.17 6.04
C ARG A 228 10.26 -4.45 4.92
N HIS A 229 9.95 -3.16 5.10
CA HIS A 229 9.19 -2.37 4.13
C HIS A 229 9.94 -2.18 2.82
N MET A 230 11.25 -1.88 2.85
CA MET A 230 12.04 -1.73 1.62
C MET A 230 12.05 -3.02 0.79
N GLY A 231 12.13 -4.18 1.43
CA GLY A 231 12.03 -5.47 0.74
C GLY A 231 10.66 -5.69 0.07
N VAL A 232 9.57 -5.23 0.68
CA VAL A 232 8.22 -5.28 0.08
C VAL A 232 8.11 -4.30 -1.09
N VAL A 233 8.61 -3.08 -0.95
CA VAL A 233 8.62 -2.06 -1.99
C VAL A 233 9.34 -2.56 -3.23
N THR A 234 10.58 -3.03 -3.10
CA THR A 234 11.36 -3.52 -4.25
C THR A 234 10.64 -4.62 -5.02
N LYS A 235 9.97 -5.54 -4.31
CA LYS A 235 9.17 -6.60 -4.95
C LYS A 235 7.94 -6.04 -5.69
N ALA A 236 7.18 -5.15 -5.05
CA ALA A 236 5.99 -4.55 -5.66
C ALA A 236 6.34 -3.72 -6.90
N LEU A 237 7.42 -2.93 -6.83
CA LEU A 237 7.90 -2.11 -7.95
C LEU A 237 8.36 -2.96 -9.14
N GLY A 238 9.09 -4.06 -8.91
CA GLY A 238 9.53 -4.95 -10.00
C GLY A 238 8.37 -5.66 -10.70
N LEU A 239 7.33 -6.05 -9.95
CA LEU A 239 6.10 -6.60 -10.54
C LEU A 239 5.38 -5.54 -11.40
N MET A 240 5.33 -4.30 -10.92
CA MET A 240 4.69 -3.20 -11.64
C MET A 240 5.41 -2.91 -12.96
N GLU A 241 6.74 -2.85 -12.94
CA GLU A 241 7.56 -2.70 -14.15
C GLU A 241 7.30 -3.81 -15.16
N THR A 242 7.24 -5.07 -14.69
CA THR A 242 6.92 -6.21 -15.55
C THR A 242 5.56 -6.04 -16.22
N LYS A 243 4.54 -5.58 -15.48
CA LYS A 243 3.19 -5.35 -16.04
C LYS A 243 3.10 -4.14 -16.96
N ILE A 244 3.91 -3.11 -16.74
CA ILE A 244 4.03 -1.97 -17.66
C ILE A 244 4.69 -2.42 -18.97
N ALA A 245 5.75 -3.23 -18.91
CA ALA A 245 6.39 -3.78 -20.12
C ALA A 245 5.46 -4.73 -20.91
N GLU A 246 4.67 -5.56 -20.22
CA GLU A 246 3.65 -6.41 -20.87
C GLU A 246 2.56 -5.58 -21.60
N LEU A 247 2.23 -4.41 -21.09
CA LEU A 247 1.26 -3.49 -21.70
C LEU A 247 1.77 -2.97 -23.05
N GLU A 248 3.05 -2.63 -23.12
CA GLU A 248 3.71 -2.20 -24.36
C GLU A 248 3.83 -3.34 -25.38
N SER A 249 4.09 -4.58 -24.93
CA SER A 249 4.26 -5.71 -25.85
C SER A 249 2.96 -6.20 -26.48
N ILE A 250 1.86 -6.25 -25.72
CA ILE A 250 0.55 -6.67 -26.24
C ILE A 250 0.03 -5.71 -27.30
N HIS A 251 0.33 -4.41 -27.17
CA HIS A 251 0.02 -3.43 -28.19
C HIS A 251 0.62 -3.81 -29.56
N ASN A 252 1.83 -4.35 -29.58
CA ASN A 252 2.49 -4.80 -30.82
C ASN A 252 1.87 -6.08 -31.42
N LEU A 253 1.04 -6.81 -30.66
CA LEU A 253 0.48 -8.12 -31.03
C LEU A 253 -1.03 -8.08 -31.33
N MET A 254 -1.65 -6.89 -31.41
CA MET A 254 -3.08 -6.70 -31.69
C MET A 254 -3.53 -7.09 -33.12
N ASP A 255 -2.88 -8.10 -33.72
CA ASP A 255 -3.22 -8.67 -35.02
C ASP A 255 -3.92 -10.05 -34.89
N GLU A 256 -3.97 -10.67 -33.70
CA GLU A 256 -4.60 -11.98 -33.53
C GLU A 256 -5.68 -11.98 -32.45
N GLY A 257 -6.90 -12.39 -32.84
CA GLY A 257 -8.08 -12.44 -31.97
C GLY A 257 -7.91 -13.40 -30.79
N PHE A 258 -7.45 -12.89 -29.65
CA PHE A 258 -7.30 -13.66 -28.41
C PHE A 258 -8.60 -13.80 -27.60
N ALA A 259 -8.75 -14.94 -26.92
CA ALA A 259 -9.93 -15.32 -26.13
C ALA A 259 -10.25 -14.35 -24.97
N SER A 260 -11.53 -13.96 -24.85
CA SER A 260 -12.06 -12.98 -23.86
C SER A 260 -11.63 -13.24 -22.41
N ARG A 261 -11.55 -14.50 -21.99
CA ARG A 261 -11.25 -14.88 -20.60
C ARG A 261 -9.83 -14.52 -20.15
N GLU A 262 -8.84 -14.70 -21.01
CA GLU A 262 -7.46 -14.39 -20.66
C GLU A 262 -7.21 -12.88 -20.59
N ALA A 263 -7.88 -12.11 -21.46
CA ALA A 263 -7.84 -10.65 -21.44
C ALA A 263 -8.47 -10.08 -20.16
N GLU A 264 -9.60 -10.64 -19.72
CA GLU A 264 -10.24 -10.31 -18.44
C GLU A 264 -9.34 -10.64 -17.25
N GLN A 265 -8.71 -11.81 -17.24
CA GLN A 265 -7.78 -12.21 -16.17
C GLN A 265 -6.56 -11.27 -16.10
N ARG A 266 -5.96 -10.91 -17.25
CA ARG A 266 -4.85 -9.94 -17.31
C ARG A 266 -5.26 -8.56 -16.82
N SER A 267 -6.46 -8.09 -17.17
CA SER A 267 -7.03 -6.83 -16.67
C SER A 267 -7.27 -6.87 -15.16
N SER A 268 -7.78 -7.99 -14.63
CA SER A 268 -7.96 -8.18 -13.19
C SER A 268 -6.63 -8.14 -12.43
N SER A 269 -5.63 -8.91 -12.86
CA SER A 269 -4.31 -8.96 -12.21
C SER A 269 -3.61 -7.60 -12.17
N ARG A 270 -3.71 -6.83 -13.26
CA ARG A 270 -3.19 -5.45 -13.34
C ARG A 270 -3.87 -4.52 -12.32
N ARG A 271 -5.20 -4.56 -12.24
CA ARG A 271 -5.96 -3.74 -11.27
C ARG A 271 -5.61 -4.11 -9.82
N THR A 272 -5.47 -5.39 -9.52
CA THR A 272 -5.07 -5.85 -8.18
C THR A 272 -3.68 -5.33 -7.82
N LEU A 273 -2.70 -5.46 -8.72
CA LEU A 273 -1.34 -4.98 -8.47
C LEU A 273 -1.29 -3.46 -8.27
N TRP A 274 -2.06 -2.71 -9.06
CA TRP A 274 -2.20 -1.26 -8.91
C TRP A 274 -2.78 -0.89 -7.53
N LEU A 275 -3.87 -1.55 -7.11
CA LEU A 275 -4.50 -1.34 -5.80
C LEU A 275 -3.55 -1.71 -4.65
N ASP A 276 -2.83 -2.82 -4.76
CA ASP A 276 -1.87 -3.26 -3.75
C ASP A 276 -0.70 -2.28 -3.62
N THR A 277 -0.22 -1.72 -4.75
CA THR A 277 0.87 -0.74 -4.77
C THR A 277 0.42 0.61 -4.22
N ALA A 278 -0.82 1.04 -4.51
CA ALA A 278 -1.42 2.23 -3.92
C ALA A 278 -1.58 2.08 -2.41
N TYR A 279 -2.10 0.93 -1.95
CA TYR A 279 -2.23 0.64 -0.53
C TYR A 279 -0.88 0.60 0.20
N LEU A 280 0.15 0.02 -0.44
CA LEU A 280 1.51 0.05 0.07
C LEU A 280 2.01 1.48 0.25
N ARG A 281 1.90 2.34 -0.78
CA ARG A 281 2.28 3.76 -0.71
C ARG A 281 1.61 4.49 0.46
N ASP A 282 0.31 4.26 0.65
CA ASP A 282 -0.45 4.90 1.73
C ASP A 282 0.00 4.38 3.12
N GLY A 283 0.29 3.09 3.22
CA GLY A 283 0.87 2.47 4.42
C GLY A 283 2.25 3.04 4.77
N LEU A 284 3.13 3.23 3.78
CA LEU A 284 4.45 3.85 3.95
C LEU A 284 4.32 5.32 4.39
N THR A 285 3.37 6.05 3.81
CA THR A 285 3.09 7.45 4.16
C THR A 285 2.66 7.55 5.63
N THR A 286 1.78 6.64 6.06
CA THR A 286 1.32 6.58 7.45
C THR A 286 2.45 6.22 8.41
N TRP A 287 3.33 5.28 8.02
CA TRP A 287 4.50 4.90 8.81
C TRP A 287 5.51 6.06 8.94
N LYS A 288 5.81 6.76 7.84
CA LYS A 288 6.68 7.94 7.84
C LYS A 288 6.18 8.99 8.82
N ALA A 289 4.87 9.26 8.85
CA ALA A 289 4.30 10.19 9.83
C ALA A 289 4.50 9.73 11.30
N GLN A 290 4.56 8.41 11.57
CA GLN A 290 4.90 7.92 12.92
C GLN A 290 6.39 8.09 13.23
N LEU A 291 7.28 7.93 12.24
CA LEU A 291 8.71 8.21 12.40
C LEU A 291 8.97 9.68 12.72
N GLU A 292 8.26 10.61 12.08
CA GLU A 292 8.35 12.04 12.37
C GLU A 292 8.01 12.35 13.84
N ARG A 293 6.98 11.68 14.37
CA ARG A 293 6.60 11.81 15.79
C ARG A 293 7.64 11.20 16.71
N LEU A 294 8.24 10.07 16.32
CA LEU A 294 9.35 9.47 17.07
C LEU A 294 10.57 10.40 17.08
N ARG A 295 10.97 10.96 15.93
CA ARG A 295 12.09 11.92 15.84
C ARG A 295 11.86 13.13 16.74
N TYR A 296 10.66 13.71 16.70
CA TYR A 296 10.30 14.82 17.59
C TYR A 296 10.45 14.42 19.06
N CYS A 297 9.96 13.25 19.45
CA CYS A 297 10.06 12.76 20.81
C CYS A 297 11.51 12.50 21.26
N VAL A 298 12.36 12.00 20.36
CA VAL A 298 13.80 11.80 20.61
C VAL A 298 14.49 13.15 20.85
N ALA A 299 14.21 14.14 20.01
CA ALA A 299 14.77 15.48 20.15
C ALA A 299 14.28 16.19 21.42
N ASP A 300 12.99 16.07 21.75
CA ASP A 300 12.39 16.66 22.94
C ASP A 300 12.96 16.07 24.24
N LEU A 301 13.10 14.74 24.30
CA LEU A 301 13.73 14.07 25.45
C LEU A 301 15.20 14.48 25.59
N GLY A 302 15.94 14.57 24.48
CA GLY A 302 17.33 15.03 24.49
C GLY A 302 17.50 16.48 24.97
N ASN A 303 16.60 17.37 24.57
CA ASN A 303 16.62 18.78 24.98
C ASN A 303 16.20 18.99 26.44
N SER A 304 15.19 18.25 26.90
CA SER A 304 14.72 18.30 28.29
C SER A 304 15.84 17.90 29.27
N GLN A 305 16.66 16.92 28.90
CA GLN A 305 17.81 16.48 29.69
C GLN A 305 18.93 17.54 29.74
N LYS A 306 19.18 18.25 28.63
CA LYS A 306 20.13 19.38 28.60
C LYS A 306 19.68 20.55 29.48
N GLN A 307 18.39 20.88 29.46
CA GLN A 307 17.85 22.03 30.18
C GLN A 307 17.89 21.86 31.71
N ASN A 308 17.62 20.65 32.20
CA ASN A 308 17.74 20.34 33.63
C ASN A 308 19.19 20.52 34.15
N HIS A 309 20.20 20.20 33.33
CA HIS A 309 21.60 20.38 33.71
C HIS A 309 22.00 21.84 33.92
N ASN A 310 21.57 22.73 33.02
CA ASN A 310 21.93 24.15 33.09
C ASN A 310 21.35 24.85 34.34
N GLN A 311 20.32 24.26 34.97
CA GLN A 311 19.78 24.73 36.26
C GLN A 311 20.59 24.17 37.44
N ASP A 312 21.03 22.92 37.37
CA ASP A 312 21.78 22.24 38.44
C ASP A 312 23.28 22.60 38.48
N GLU A 313 23.87 23.16 37.41
CA GLU A 313 25.28 23.63 37.39
C GLU A 313 25.60 24.76 38.40
N THR A 314 24.61 25.31 39.09
CA THR A 314 24.85 26.18 40.26
C THR A 314 25.16 25.42 41.56
N ALA A 315 25.09 24.08 41.57
CA ALA A 315 25.43 23.22 42.69
C ALA A 315 26.44 22.11 42.28
N GLN A 316 27.61 22.12 42.91
CA GLN A 316 28.76 21.25 42.62
C GLN A 316 28.44 19.73 42.73
N SER A 317 28.72 18.93 41.69
CA SER A 317 29.32 17.58 41.79
C SER A 317 29.77 17.01 40.42
N GLY A 318 30.99 16.46 40.36
CA GLY A 318 31.70 16.11 39.11
C GLY A 318 31.62 14.65 38.64
N HIS A 319 30.57 13.90 38.99
CA HIS A 319 30.38 12.51 38.50
C HIS A 319 29.12 12.29 37.64
N SER A 320 28.20 13.26 37.58
CA SER A 320 26.96 13.15 36.77
C SER A 320 27.06 13.80 35.37
N ALA A 321 28.19 14.45 35.05
CA ALA A 321 28.35 15.19 33.80
C ALA A 321 28.60 14.28 32.57
N ASP A 322 29.26 13.13 32.76
CA ASP A 322 29.58 12.20 31.67
C ASP A 322 28.36 11.40 31.17
N ASP A 323 27.48 10.96 32.09
CA ASP A 323 26.23 10.23 31.74
C ASP A 323 25.18 11.13 31.05
N LEU A 324 25.19 12.44 31.29
CA LEU A 324 24.20 13.35 30.72
C LEU A 324 24.62 13.87 29.34
N THR A 325 25.91 14.10 29.15
CA THR A 325 26.49 14.41 27.83
C THR A 325 26.38 13.22 26.88
N CYS A 326 26.43 11.98 27.38
CA CYS A 326 26.23 10.80 26.55
C CYS A 326 24.79 10.69 26.02
N HIS A 327 23.76 10.85 26.87
CA HIS A 327 22.35 10.80 26.43
C HIS A 327 21.98 11.92 25.44
N ALA A 328 22.49 13.14 25.65
CA ALA A 328 22.31 14.24 24.72
C ALA A 328 22.90 13.91 23.33
N LYS A 329 24.10 13.33 23.30
CA LYS A 329 24.76 12.88 22.06
C LYS A 329 24.00 11.73 21.40
N THR A 330 23.59 10.71 22.16
CA THR A 330 22.80 9.56 21.67
C THR A 330 21.48 10.03 21.06
N SER A 331 20.78 10.97 21.71
CA SER A 331 19.52 11.53 21.17
C SER A 331 19.72 12.20 19.82
N GLN A 332 20.82 12.93 19.62
CA GLN A 332 21.12 13.61 18.36
C GLN A 332 21.50 12.61 17.26
N ILE A 333 22.35 11.63 17.57
CA ILE A 333 22.69 10.54 16.62
C ILE A 333 21.42 9.80 16.19
N MET A 334 20.55 9.49 17.14
CA MET A 334 19.31 8.77 16.89
C MET A 334 18.32 9.61 16.06
N ALA A 335 18.18 10.90 16.36
CA ALA A 335 17.32 11.81 15.58
C ALA A 335 17.79 11.90 14.12
N ASN A 336 19.10 12.07 13.90
CA ASN A 336 19.69 12.10 12.55
C ASN A 336 19.48 10.77 11.82
N ARG A 337 19.59 9.63 12.53
CA ARG A 337 19.35 8.33 11.90
C ARG A 337 17.88 8.15 11.53
N ILE A 338 16.94 8.53 12.37
CA ILE A 338 15.50 8.47 12.04
C ILE A 338 15.18 9.37 10.85
N GLU A 339 15.78 10.56 10.78
CA GLU A 339 15.64 11.45 9.62
C GLU A 339 16.13 10.80 8.33
N ALA A 340 17.31 10.17 8.33
CA ALA A 340 17.78 9.41 7.18
C ALA A 340 16.82 8.27 6.79
N ILE A 341 16.19 7.60 7.76
CA ILE A 341 15.15 6.59 7.48
C ILE A 341 13.93 7.27 6.82
N GLU A 342 13.46 8.41 7.33
CA GLU A 342 12.34 9.15 6.73
C GLU A 342 12.62 9.56 5.26
N GLU A 343 13.86 9.94 4.94
CA GLU A 343 14.29 10.22 3.57
C GLU A 343 14.19 8.97 2.69
N GLU A 344 14.65 7.80 3.17
CA GLU A 344 14.50 6.52 2.46
C GLU A 344 13.01 6.21 2.18
N TYR A 345 12.12 6.41 3.18
CA TYR A 345 10.67 6.24 2.97
C TYR A 345 10.10 7.25 1.98
N SER A 346 10.58 8.49 1.98
CA SER A 346 10.15 9.53 1.02
C SER A 346 10.48 9.12 -0.42
N GLN A 347 11.69 8.60 -0.63
CA GLN A 347 12.13 8.08 -1.92
C GLN A 347 11.31 6.84 -2.36
N ALA A 348 11.01 5.94 -1.41
CA ALA A 348 10.17 4.78 -1.68
C ALA A 348 8.73 5.17 -2.06
N ILE A 349 8.13 6.12 -1.33
CA ILE A 349 6.78 6.66 -1.62
C ILE A 349 6.76 7.29 -3.01
N LEU A 350 7.77 8.12 -3.34
CA LEU A 350 7.90 8.72 -4.68
C LEU A 350 8.03 7.65 -5.76
N SER A 351 8.84 6.62 -5.53
CA SER A 351 9.02 5.49 -6.45
C SER A 351 7.73 4.71 -6.71
N CYS A 352 6.90 4.53 -5.69
CA CYS A 352 5.57 3.94 -5.83
C CYS A 352 4.66 4.86 -6.66
N SER A 353 4.62 6.16 -6.37
CA SER A 353 3.81 7.14 -7.12
C SER A 353 4.18 7.16 -8.60
N MET A 354 5.47 7.24 -8.94
CA MET A 354 5.92 7.25 -10.33
C MET A 354 5.49 6.01 -11.11
N ARG A 355 5.51 4.82 -10.49
CA ARG A 355 5.09 3.58 -11.17
C ARG A 355 3.57 3.44 -11.28
N LEU A 356 2.81 3.94 -10.30
CA LEU A 356 1.36 4.04 -10.38
C LEU A 356 0.94 4.96 -11.52
N GLU A 357 1.59 6.12 -11.64
CA GLU A 357 1.38 7.09 -12.72
C GLU A 357 1.83 6.51 -14.06
N GLY A 358 3.01 5.90 -14.14
CA GLY A 358 3.54 5.25 -15.34
C GLY A 358 2.58 4.18 -15.90
N MET A 359 2.00 3.35 -15.04
CA MET A 359 0.99 2.38 -15.45
C MET A 359 -0.29 3.04 -15.97
N SER A 360 -0.74 4.13 -15.33
CA SER A 360 -1.94 4.86 -15.76
C SER A 360 -1.73 5.49 -17.15
N ILE A 361 -0.56 6.09 -17.39
CA ILE A 361 -0.18 6.69 -18.67
C ILE A 361 -0.05 5.62 -19.75
N ALA A 362 0.65 4.51 -19.47
CA ALA A 362 0.77 3.40 -20.41
C ALA A 362 -0.60 2.82 -20.80
N THR A 363 -1.52 2.72 -19.84
CA THR A 363 -2.90 2.26 -20.11
C THR A 363 -3.66 3.29 -20.97
N GLN A 364 -3.50 4.58 -20.71
CA GLN A 364 -4.11 5.65 -21.52
C GLN A 364 -3.56 5.66 -22.95
N TRP A 365 -2.26 5.50 -23.14
CA TRP A 365 -1.65 5.39 -24.47
C TRP A 365 -2.16 4.17 -25.24
N ALA A 366 -2.23 3.01 -24.58
CA ALA A 366 -2.81 1.81 -25.17
C ALA A 366 -4.28 2.04 -25.60
N GLN A 367 -5.08 2.73 -24.79
CA GLN A 367 -6.47 3.03 -25.15
C GLN A 367 -6.58 4.10 -26.27
N GLY A 368 -5.71 5.11 -26.26
CA GLY A 368 -5.69 6.16 -27.28
C GLY A 368 -5.39 5.58 -28.67
N GLU A 369 -4.40 4.71 -28.76
CA GLU A 369 -4.00 4.09 -30.02
C GLU A 369 -5.04 3.09 -30.53
N THR A 370 -5.68 2.32 -29.66
CA THR A 370 -6.79 1.43 -30.07
C THR A 370 -8.01 2.22 -30.56
N ASN A 371 -8.34 3.33 -29.91
CA ASN A 371 -9.41 4.21 -30.41
C ASN A 371 -9.05 4.80 -31.78
N LEU A 372 -7.77 5.15 -32.00
CA LEU A 372 -7.30 5.64 -33.29
C LEU A 372 -7.37 4.56 -34.38
N SER A 373 -6.92 3.34 -34.11
CA SER A 373 -6.99 2.24 -35.07
C SER A 373 -8.43 1.86 -35.41
N ILE A 374 -9.33 1.84 -34.42
CA ILE A 374 -10.77 1.67 -34.62
C ILE A 374 -11.35 2.81 -35.46
N ALA A 375 -10.98 4.06 -35.18
CA ALA A 375 -11.45 5.20 -35.96
C ALA A 375 -10.97 5.13 -37.43
N ILE A 376 -9.73 4.71 -37.66
CA ILE A 376 -9.17 4.48 -39.00
C ILE A 376 -9.93 3.35 -39.70
N ALA A 377 -10.12 2.20 -39.05
CA ALA A 377 -10.87 1.07 -39.60
C ALA A 377 -12.33 1.47 -39.93
N THR A 378 -13.00 2.16 -39.01
CA THR A 378 -14.36 2.68 -39.20
C THR A 378 -14.43 3.69 -40.35
N SER A 379 -13.37 4.49 -40.55
CA SER A 379 -13.28 5.42 -41.69
C SER A 379 -13.20 4.68 -43.02
N HIS A 380 -12.53 3.51 -43.04
CA HIS A 380 -12.48 2.65 -44.21
C HIS A 380 -13.83 1.99 -44.47
N ASP A 381 -14.48 1.44 -43.45
CA ASP A 381 -15.82 0.85 -43.55
C ASP A 381 -16.86 1.88 -44.02
N SER A 382 -16.72 3.14 -43.58
CA SER A 382 -17.56 4.25 -44.05
C SER A 382 -17.42 4.50 -45.56
N LYS A 383 -16.24 4.29 -46.15
CA LYS A 383 -16.03 4.43 -47.61
C LYS A 383 -16.72 3.29 -48.37
N VAL A 384 -16.62 2.06 -47.87
CA VAL A 384 -17.30 0.89 -48.44
C VAL A 384 -18.82 1.04 -48.34
N MET A 385 -19.33 1.52 -47.20
CA MET A 385 -20.76 1.78 -47.04
C MET A 385 -21.27 2.82 -48.04
N ARG A 386 -20.50 3.88 -48.29
CA ARG A 386 -20.84 4.90 -49.29
C ARG A 386 -20.86 4.34 -50.71
N SER A 387 -19.93 3.44 -51.08
CA SER A 387 -19.92 2.85 -52.43
C SER A 387 -21.12 1.93 -52.66
N ILE A 388 -21.49 1.09 -51.69
CA ILE A 388 -22.68 0.25 -51.76
C ILE A 388 -23.95 1.11 -51.90
N ALA A 389 -24.07 2.19 -51.12
CA ALA A 389 -25.20 3.09 -51.22
C ALA A 389 -25.34 3.70 -52.63
N ILE A 390 -24.22 4.14 -53.24
CA ILE A 390 -24.22 4.66 -54.62
C ILE A 390 -24.72 3.60 -55.61
N ILE A 391 -24.25 2.35 -55.48
CA ILE A 391 -24.71 1.23 -56.31
C ILE A 391 -26.22 1.04 -56.16
N THR A 392 -26.75 0.96 -54.93
CA THR A 392 -28.20 0.79 -54.71
C THR A 392 -29.04 1.94 -55.27
N MET A 393 -28.57 3.19 -55.18
CA MET A 393 -29.26 4.36 -55.72
C MET A 393 -29.33 4.37 -57.25
N LEU A 394 -28.36 3.73 -57.92
CA LEU A 394 -28.36 3.54 -59.37
C LEU A 394 -29.31 2.42 -59.80
N PHE A 395 -29.31 1.29 -59.07
CA PHE A 395 -30.13 0.12 -59.40
C PHE A 395 -31.62 0.31 -59.07
N LEU A 396 -31.96 0.99 -57.97
CA LEU A 396 -33.33 1.13 -57.48
C LEU A 396 -34.31 1.77 -58.49
N PRO A 397 -34.01 2.91 -59.15
CA PRO A 397 -34.89 3.46 -60.18
C PRO A 397 -34.97 2.55 -61.41
N GLY A 398 -33.87 1.93 -61.82
CA GLY A 398 -33.84 1.00 -62.96
C GLY A 398 -34.74 -0.23 -62.75
N THR A 399 -34.64 -0.86 -61.57
CA THR A 399 -35.47 -2.03 -61.23
C THR A 399 -36.95 -1.68 -61.09
N PHE A 400 -37.28 -0.51 -60.51
CA PHE A 400 -38.66 -0.06 -60.36
C PHE A 400 -39.36 0.12 -61.72
N PHE A 401 -38.72 0.84 -62.65
CA PHE A 401 -39.27 1.00 -63.99
C PHE A 401 -39.28 -0.32 -64.76
N ALA A 402 -38.23 -1.13 -64.68
CA ALA A 402 -38.24 -2.48 -65.29
C ALA A 402 -39.44 -3.32 -64.83
N GLY A 403 -39.81 -3.26 -63.54
CA GLY A 403 -41.00 -3.92 -63.00
C GLY A 403 -42.31 -3.35 -63.55
N ILE A 404 -42.46 -2.02 -63.57
CA ILE A 404 -43.65 -1.35 -64.14
C ILE A 404 -43.83 -1.73 -65.61
N PHE A 405 -42.76 -1.63 -66.40
CA PHE A 405 -42.79 -1.93 -67.83
C PHE A 405 -42.84 -3.44 -68.13
N SER A 406 -42.53 -4.30 -67.15
CA SER A 406 -42.71 -5.76 -67.24
C SER A 406 -44.16 -6.21 -67.02
N THR A 407 -45.02 -5.36 -66.44
CA THR A 407 -46.45 -5.65 -66.37
C THR A 407 -47.08 -5.50 -67.76
N SER A 408 -48.10 -6.31 -68.05
CA SER A 408 -48.81 -6.37 -69.35
C SER A 408 -49.56 -5.09 -69.74
N PHE A 409 -49.31 -3.96 -69.06
CA PHE A 409 -49.84 -2.64 -69.40
C PHE A 409 -49.28 -2.06 -70.71
N PHE A 410 -48.10 -2.52 -71.16
CA PHE A 410 -47.52 -2.13 -72.46
C PHE A 410 -47.61 -3.29 -73.46
N SER A 411 -48.75 -3.40 -74.14
CA SER A 411 -48.85 -4.26 -75.32
C SER A 411 -47.99 -3.67 -76.44
N TRP A 412 -46.82 -4.27 -76.70
CA TRP A 412 -46.06 -4.08 -77.94
C TRP A 412 -46.85 -4.67 -79.12
N GLN A 413 -47.95 -4.03 -79.50
CA GLN A 413 -48.62 -4.32 -80.76
C GLN A 413 -47.78 -3.67 -81.87
N GLY A 414 -46.74 -4.38 -82.31
CA GLY A 414 -46.25 -4.21 -83.67
C GLY A 414 -47.38 -4.64 -84.58
N SER A 415 -47.83 -3.74 -85.45
CA SER A 415 -48.71 -4.07 -86.57
C SER A 415 -48.15 -5.29 -87.28
N GLU A 416 -48.91 -6.39 -87.31
CA GLU A 416 -48.56 -7.59 -88.04
C GLU A 416 -48.42 -7.28 -89.53
N THR A 417 -47.17 -7.17 -89.99
CA THR A 417 -46.76 -7.75 -91.26
C THR A 417 -45.28 -8.12 -91.15
N SER A 418 -45.04 -9.43 -91.18
CA SER A 418 -43.77 -10.04 -91.62
C SER A 418 -42.57 -9.93 -90.67
N GLY A 419 -42.41 -10.95 -89.82
CA GLY A 419 -41.18 -11.76 -89.80
C GLY A 419 -39.86 -11.16 -89.32
N GLU A 420 -39.81 -9.92 -88.85
CA GLU A 420 -38.61 -9.37 -88.20
C GLU A 420 -38.89 -9.08 -86.73
N SER A 421 -38.13 -9.76 -85.86
CA SER A 421 -38.13 -9.52 -84.42
C SER A 421 -37.54 -8.14 -84.12
N GLY A 422 -38.32 -7.10 -84.39
CA GLY A 422 -37.93 -5.70 -84.26
C GLY A 422 -38.38 -5.12 -82.92
N ILE A 423 -37.41 -4.65 -82.14
CA ILE A 423 -37.63 -3.84 -80.93
C ILE A 423 -38.60 -2.69 -81.22
N SER A 424 -39.66 -2.54 -80.41
CA SER A 424 -40.69 -1.50 -80.55
C SER A 424 -40.12 -0.08 -80.41
N SER A 425 -40.62 0.86 -81.23
CA SER A 425 -40.19 2.28 -81.30
C SER A 425 -40.33 3.05 -79.97
N PHE A 426 -41.15 2.57 -79.02
CA PHE A 426 -41.38 3.21 -77.72
C PHE A 426 -40.34 2.90 -76.64
N PHE A 427 -39.32 2.08 -76.94
CA PHE A 427 -38.22 1.78 -76.01
C PHE A 427 -37.50 3.05 -75.49
N TRP A 428 -37.47 4.12 -76.30
CA TRP A 428 -36.83 5.38 -75.92
C TRP A 428 -37.49 6.08 -74.73
N ILE A 429 -38.81 5.90 -74.52
CA ILE A 429 -39.54 6.49 -73.38
C ILE A 429 -39.10 5.82 -72.06
N TYR A 430 -38.92 4.51 -72.07
CA TYR A 430 -38.35 3.77 -70.93
C TYR A 430 -36.97 4.30 -70.54
N VAL A 431 -36.10 4.49 -71.54
CA VAL A 431 -34.73 5.02 -71.33
C VAL A 431 -34.78 6.43 -70.76
N LEU A 432 -35.66 7.29 -71.27
CA LEU A 432 -35.80 8.68 -70.84
C LEU A 432 -36.24 8.80 -69.37
N PHE A 433 -37.31 8.10 -68.98
CA PHE A 433 -37.82 8.17 -67.59
C PHE A 433 -36.84 7.55 -66.59
N THR A 434 -36.21 6.42 -66.96
CA THR A 434 -35.21 5.76 -66.11
C THR A 434 -34.01 6.67 -65.88
N LEU A 435 -33.52 7.34 -66.93
CA LEU A 435 -32.38 8.26 -66.83
C LEU A 435 -32.72 9.53 -66.03
N LEU A 436 -33.92 10.09 -66.22
CA LEU A 436 -34.39 11.26 -65.48
C LEU A 436 -34.46 11.00 -63.96
N PHE A 437 -35.09 9.89 -63.55
CA PHE A 437 -35.21 9.55 -62.13
C PHE A 437 -33.87 9.17 -61.50
N THR A 438 -32.98 8.54 -62.26
CA THR A 438 -31.61 8.23 -61.80
C THR A 438 -30.81 9.50 -61.54
N LEU A 439 -30.90 10.50 -62.43
CA LEU A 439 -30.27 11.80 -62.20
C LEU A 439 -30.85 12.53 -60.98
N LEU A 440 -32.17 12.41 -60.76
CA LEU A 440 -32.84 13.01 -59.61
C LEU A 440 -32.39 12.37 -58.29
N THR A 441 -32.33 11.03 -58.20
CA THR A 441 -31.86 10.33 -56.99
C THR A 441 -30.40 10.62 -56.67
N VAL A 442 -29.51 10.57 -57.67
CA VAL A 442 -28.09 10.90 -57.49
C VAL A 442 -27.90 12.38 -57.13
N GLY A 443 -28.64 13.28 -57.79
CA GLY A 443 -28.59 14.72 -57.51
C GLY A 443 -29.04 15.07 -56.10
N LEU A 444 -30.13 14.46 -55.62
CA LEU A 444 -30.64 14.64 -54.27
C LEU A 444 -29.64 14.13 -53.22
N TRP A 445 -29.01 12.98 -53.48
CA TRP A 445 -27.97 12.43 -52.61
C TRP A 445 -26.74 13.34 -52.54
N TRP A 446 -26.24 13.81 -53.69
CA TRP A 446 -25.10 14.72 -53.74
C TRP A 446 -25.38 16.01 -52.95
N TYR A 447 -26.57 16.58 -53.11
CA TYR A 447 -27.00 17.77 -52.36
C TYR A 447 -27.04 17.53 -50.85
N ILE A 448 -27.60 16.41 -50.39
CA ILE A 448 -27.73 16.12 -48.96
C ILE A 448 -26.38 15.73 -48.33
N VAL A 449 -25.60 14.88 -48.98
CA VAL A 449 -24.40 14.26 -48.38
C VAL A 449 -23.16 15.12 -48.55
N ILE A 450 -23.01 15.86 -49.65
CA ILE A 450 -21.82 16.67 -49.92
C ILE A 450 -22.08 18.15 -49.63
N HIS A 451 -23.22 18.69 -50.05
CA HIS A 451 -23.46 20.13 -49.99
C HIS A 451 -23.89 20.62 -48.59
N ARG A 452 -24.80 19.89 -47.91
CA ARG A 452 -25.28 20.29 -46.57
C ARG A 452 -24.21 20.30 -45.46
N PRO A 453 -23.33 19.30 -45.30
CA PRO A 453 -22.34 19.34 -44.21
C PRO A 453 -21.28 20.44 -44.42
N LYS A 454 -20.95 20.78 -45.68
CA LYS A 454 -20.02 21.88 -45.99
C LYS A 454 -20.60 23.25 -45.59
N GLN A 455 -21.90 23.46 -45.79
CA GLN A 455 -22.56 24.70 -45.33
C GLN A 455 -22.60 24.81 -43.81
N ARG A 456 -22.85 23.71 -43.08
CA ARG A 456 -22.86 23.73 -41.60
C ARG A 456 -21.49 24.10 -41.02
N ARG A 457 -20.40 23.49 -41.52
CA ARG A 457 -19.04 23.81 -41.06
C ARG A 457 -18.65 25.27 -41.33
N ASN A 458 -18.98 25.80 -42.50
CA ASN A 458 -18.72 27.21 -42.82
C ASN A 458 -19.56 28.18 -41.98
N SER A 459 -20.74 27.75 -41.49
CA SER A 459 -21.59 28.56 -40.61
C SER A 459 -21.01 28.61 -39.20
N GLU A 460 -20.55 27.46 -38.68
CA GLU A 460 -19.89 27.35 -37.38
C GLU A 460 -18.56 28.12 -37.35
N GLU A 461 -17.74 28.01 -38.39
CA GLU A 461 -16.49 28.79 -38.52
C GLU A 461 -16.74 30.30 -38.57
N ALA A 462 -17.87 30.75 -39.13
CA ALA A 462 -18.26 32.16 -39.14
C ALA A 462 -18.78 32.63 -37.77
N GLU A 463 -19.39 31.74 -36.98
CA GLU A 463 -19.90 32.04 -35.63
C GLU A 463 -18.75 32.20 -34.63
N TYR A 464 -17.72 31.33 -34.68
CA TYR A 464 -16.52 31.44 -33.84
C TYR A 464 -15.64 32.67 -34.14
N GLN A 465 -15.77 33.30 -35.31
CA GLN A 465 -15.04 34.52 -35.65
C GLN A 465 -15.76 35.81 -35.20
N MET A 466 -17.01 35.71 -34.71
CA MET A 466 -17.79 36.86 -34.23
C MET A 466 -17.90 36.97 -32.70
N THR A 467 -17.59 35.90 -31.97
CA THR A 467 -17.39 35.89 -30.51
C THR A 467 -15.92 36.02 -30.16
#